data_AF-A0A442W4A1-F1
#
_entry.id   AF-A0A442W4A1-F1
#
_cell.length_a   1.000
_cell.length_b   1.000
_cell.length_c   1.000
_cell.angle_alpha   90.00
_cell.angle_beta   90.00
_cell.angle_gamma   90.00
#
_symmetry.space_group_name_H-M   'P 1'
#
loop_
_entity.id
_entity.type
_entity.pdbx_description
1 polymer ?
#
loop_
_entity_poly.entity_id
_entity_poly.type
_entity_poly.pdbx_seq_one_letter_code
_entity_poly.pdbx_strand_id
1 'polypeptide(L)' 'MKKLMTMTRQFRDDENGAAMVEYSILLGIIAVAVVLTVIAIGGWVTGRFAGLCTALDGTSVGTCNAAAGTGS' A
#
# COMPACT_ATOMS: atom_id res chain seq x y z
N MET A 1 29.41 -19.81 -38.34
CA MET A 1 29.40 -18.37 -37.99
C MET A 1 28.04 -17.68 -38.20
N LYS A 2 27.10 -18.20 -39.02
CA LYS A 2 25.78 -17.58 -39.22
C LYS A 2 24.75 -17.83 -38.10
N LYS A 3 24.92 -18.89 -37.30
CA LYS A 3 23.98 -19.27 -36.23
C LYS A 3 24.02 -18.38 -34.97
N LEU A 4 25.16 -17.77 -34.68
CA LEU A 4 25.26 -16.83 -33.54
C LEU A 4 24.50 -15.52 -33.82
N MET A 5 24.52 -15.07 -35.08
CA MET A 5 23.92 -13.81 -35.52
C MET A 5 22.38 -13.84 -35.57
N THR A 6 21.77 -15.03 -35.62
CA THR A 6 20.31 -15.21 -35.60
C THR A 6 19.74 -15.29 -34.17
N MET A 7 20.51 -15.80 -33.20
CA MET A 7 20.06 -15.89 -31.79
C MET A 7 19.98 -14.50 -31.15
N THR A 8 20.85 -13.56 -31.54
CA THR A 8 20.83 -12.18 -31.02
C THR A 8 19.68 -11.34 -31.58
N ARG A 9 19.09 -11.73 -32.71
CA ARG A 9 17.89 -11.08 -33.28
C ARG A 9 16.61 -11.47 -32.54
N GLN A 10 16.52 -12.70 -32.02
CA GLN A 10 15.36 -13.14 -31.24
C GLN A 10 15.19 -12.33 -29.94
N PHE A 11 16.29 -11.96 -29.26
CA PHE A 11 16.23 -11.06 -28.11
C PHE A 11 15.88 -9.59 -28.45
N ARG A 12 16.02 -9.19 -29.72
CA ARG A 12 15.69 -7.84 -30.19
C ARG A 12 14.28 -7.75 -30.76
N ASP A 13 13.77 -8.85 -31.31
CA ASP A 13 12.40 -9.04 -31.77
C ASP A 13 11.48 -9.60 -30.67
N ASP A 14 11.98 -9.69 -29.42
CA ASP A 14 11.20 -10.02 -28.22
C ASP A 14 10.33 -8.82 -27.81
N GLU A 15 9.36 -8.49 -28.65
CA GLU A 15 8.17 -7.67 -28.36
C GLU A 15 7.37 -8.22 -27.15
N ASN A 16 7.73 -9.42 -26.65
CA ASN A 16 7.29 -9.96 -25.36
C ASN A 16 7.73 -9.11 -24.16
N GLY A 17 8.69 -8.19 -24.32
CA GLY A 17 9.03 -7.20 -23.29
C GLY A 17 7.92 -6.17 -23.04
N ALA A 18 7.19 -5.75 -24.07
CA ALA A 18 6.11 -4.76 -23.96
C ALA A 18 4.88 -5.34 -23.22
N ALA A 19 4.56 -6.61 -23.48
CA ALA A 19 3.45 -7.30 -22.81
C ALA A 19 3.68 -7.48 -21.29
N MET A 20 4.93 -7.57 -20.84
CA MET A 20 5.25 -7.70 -19.41
C MET A 20 5.06 -6.37 -18.65
N VAL A 21 5.13 -5.24 -19.37
CA VAL A 21 4.91 -3.90 -18.82
C VAL A 21 3.42 -3.62 -18.59
N GLU A 22 2.52 -4.12 -19.46
CA GLU A 22 1.07 -3.88 -19.34
C GLU A 22 0.47 -4.47 -18.07
N TYR A 23 0.87 -5.69 -17.69
CA TYR A 23 0.36 -6.32 -16.47
C TYR A 23 1.01 -5.76 -15.20
N SER A 24 2.28 -5.35 -15.27
CA SER A 24 2.98 -4.78 -14.12
C SER A 24 2.54 -3.34 -13.81
N ILE A 25 2.17 -2.55 -14.81
CA ILE A 25 1.60 -1.21 -14.56
C ILE A 25 0.20 -1.29 -13.93
N LEU A 26 -0.62 -2.25 -14.36
CA LEU A 26 -1.92 -2.52 -13.74
C LEU A 26 -1.73 -2.95 -12.28
N LEU A 27 -0.80 -3.87 -12.02
CA LEU A 27 -0.46 -4.30 -10.66
C LEU A 27 0.06 -3.13 -9.80
N GLY A 28 0.87 -2.23 -10.39
CA GLY A 28 1.37 -1.03 -9.72
C GLY A 28 0.26 -0.10 -9.25
N ILE A 29 -0.76 0.14 -10.08
CA ILE A 29 -1.91 0.98 -9.71
C ILE A 29 -2.74 0.32 -8.61
N ILE A 30 -2.96 -0.99 -8.69
CA ILE A 30 -3.67 -1.74 -7.63
C ILE A 30 -2.90 -1.65 -6.30
N ALA A 31 -1.57 -1.81 -6.33
CA ALA A 31 -0.74 -1.70 -5.14
C ALA A 31 -0.87 -0.32 -4.48
N VAL A 32 -0.79 0.75 -5.28
CA VAL A 32 -1.00 2.13 -4.78
C VAL A 32 -2.41 2.30 -4.20
N ALA A 33 -3.44 1.82 -4.89
CA ALA A 33 -4.81 1.89 -4.40
C ALA A 33 -4.96 1.20 -3.04
N VAL A 34 -4.44 -0.03 -2.89
CA VAL A 34 -4.47 -0.78 -1.63
C VAL A 34 -3.77 -0.02 -0.50
N VAL A 35 -2.58 0.55 -0.76
CA VAL A 35 -1.85 1.36 0.24
C VAL A 35 -2.67 2.56 0.68
N LEU A 36 -3.29 3.29 -0.26
CA LEU A 36 -4.15 4.42 0.07
C LEU A 36 -5.35 4.00 0.92
N THR A 37 -5.97 2.85 0.61
CA THR A 37 -7.09 2.32 1.41
C THR A 37 -6.66 2.01 2.84
N VAL A 38 -5.47 1.40 3.03
CA VAL A 38 -4.92 1.10 4.36
C VAL A 38 -4.67 2.39 5.15
N ILE A 39 -4.11 3.42 4.52
CA ILE A 39 -3.89 4.73 5.16
C ILE A 39 -5.22 5.36 5.57
N ALA A 40 -6.23 5.33 4.69
CA ALA A 40 -7.56 5.88 4.97
C ALA A 40 -8.23 5.18 6.16
N ILE A 41 -8.17 3.84 6.20
CA ILE A 41 -8.66 3.05 7.33
C ILE A 41 -7.89 3.40 8.61
N GLY A 42 -6.57 3.51 8.54
CA GLY A 42 -5.74 3.93 9.66
C GLY A 42 -6.19 5.26 10.25
N GLY A 43 -6.39 6.28 9.41
CA GLY A 43 -6.90 7.58 9.84
C GLY A 43 -8.30 7.51 10.47
N TRP A 44 -9.20 6.72 9.88
CA TRP A 44 -10.54 6.52 10.43
C TRP A 44 -10.51 5.85 11.81
N VAL A 45 -9.71 4.79 11.97
CA VAL A 45 -9.54 4.07 13.23
C VAL A 45 -8.95 4.99 14.31
N THR A 46 -7.87 5.72 14.00
CA THR A 46 -7.27 6.70 14.91
C THR A 46 -8.30 7.75 15.35
N GLY A 47 -9.14 8.23 14.44
CA GLY A 47 -10.23 9.14 14.78
C GLY A 47 -11.24 8.56 15.79
N ARG A 48 -11.57 7.26 15.67
CA ARG A 48 -12.44 6.58 16.66
C ARG A 48 -11.78 6.47 18.03
N PHE A 49 -10.51 6.12 18.10
CA PHE A 49 -9.76 6.06 19.36
C PHE A 49 -9.61 7.43 20.01
N ALA A 50 -9.33 8.48 19.24
CA ALA A 50 -9.26 9.85 19.77
C ALA A 50 -10.62 10.31 20.35
N GLY A 51 -11.73 10.01 19.66
CA GLY A 51 -13.06 10.28 20.17
C GLY A 51 -13.37 9.52 21.46
N LEU A 52 -12.98 8.25 21.53
CA LEU A 52 -13.11 7.45 22.75
C LEU A 52 -12.27 8.05 23.90
N CYS A 53 -11.01 8.40 23.66
CA CYS A 53 -10.17 9.01 24.70
C CYS A 53 -10.76 10.31 25.22
N THR A 54 -11.27 11.16 24.32
CA THR A 54 -11.93 12.43 24.72
C THR A 54 -13.13 12.17 25.65
N ALA A 55 -13.92 11.15 25.35
CA ALA A 55 -15.04 10.77 26.21
C ALA A 55 -14.56 10.22 27.56
N LEU A 56 -13.47 9.44 27.58
CA LEU A 56 -12.92 8.83 28.79
C LEU A 56 -12.29 9.87 29.72
N ASP A 57 -11.47 10.78 29.19
CA ASP A 57 -10.82 11.85 29.96
C ASP A 57 -11.84 12.84 30.55
N GLY A 58 -13.04 12.92 29.97
CA GLY A 58 -14.17 13.67 30.52
C GLY A 58 -14.87 13.01 31.70
N THR A 59 -14.43 11.82 32.10
CA THR A 59 -14.99 11.03 33.20
C THR A 59 -13.92 10.69 34.25
N SER A 60 -14.33 10.23 35.42
CA SER A 60 -13.41 9.78 36.47
C SER A 60 -13.11 8.27 36.41
N VAL A 61 -13.40 7.59 35.29
CA VAL A 61 -13.23 6.13 35.17
C VAL A 61 -11.88 5.71 34.61
N GLY A 62 -11.09 6.64 34.08
CA GLY A 62 -9.74 6.35 33.57
C GLY A 62 -9.24 7.44 32.64
N THR A 63 -7.98 7.31 32.22
CA THR A 63 -7.33 8.22 31.27
C THR A 63 -6.92 7.49 30.01
N CYS A 64 -6.86 8.19 28.89
CA CYS A 64 -6.58 7.58 27.59
C CYS A 64 -5.60 8.43 26.76
N ASN A 65 -4.45 7.85 26.39
CA ASN A 65 -3.50 8.47 25.48
C ASN A 65 -3.74 7.99 24.05
N ALA A 66 -4.46 8.80 23.26
CA ALA A 66 -4.81 8.49 21.87
C ALA A 66 -3.58 8.34 20.94
N ALA A 67 -2.46 8.99 21.26
CA ALA A 67 -1.23 8.93 20.45
C ALA A 67 -0.41 7.66 20.74
N ALA A 68 -0.43 7.18 21.98
CA ALA A 68 0.27 5.96 22.39
C ALA A 68 -0.61 4.70 22.32
N GLY A 69 -1.94 4.84 22.22
CA GLY A 69 -2.89 3.73 22.25
C GLY A 69 -2.95 3.03 23.62
N THR A 70 -2.63 3.75 24.70
CA THR A 70 -2.60 3.21 26.06
C THR A 70 -3.58 3.95 26.96
N GLY A 71 -4.11 3.27 27.97
CA GLY A 71 -4.98 3.84 29.00
C GLY A 71 -4.57 3.41 30.40
N SER A 72 -5.10 4.08 31.42
CA SER A 72 -4.89 3.78 32.85
C SER A 72 -6.19 3.85 33.62
#